data_AF-A0A438F0J2-F1
#
_entry.id   AF-A0A438F0J2-F1
#
_cell.length_a   1.000
_cell.length_b   1.000
_cell.length_c   1.000
_cell.angle_alpha   90.00
_cell.angle_beta   90.00
_cell.angle_gamma   90.00
#
_symmetry.space_group_name_H-M   'P 1'
#
loop_
_entity.id
_entity.type
_entity.pdbx_description
1 polymer ?
#
loop_
_entity_poly.entity_id
_entity_poly.type
_entity_poly.pdbx_seq_one_letter_code
_entity_poly.pdbx_strand_id
1 'polypeptide(L)'
;MWDRLVFSKIKGMLGGRVHFMGSGASPLSPDVMDFLRVCFGCQVIEGYGMTETSCLISCMDKGDNLSGHVGSPNPACEIKLVDVPEMNYTSEDQPYPRGEICVRGPVLFQGYYKDEVQTKEVIDGDGWLHTGDIGLWLPGGRLKIIDRKKNIFKLAQGEYIAPEKIENVYTKCKFVSQCFIYGDSLNSCLVAIVSVDPDVLKDWATSEAIKYENLGHLCNDPRARAAVLTEMDAIGREAQLRGFEFAKSVTLVVEPFTMENDLLTPTFKASFIILQMIKRPQAKAYFSAAISNMKGERKPSTCKVTSNGDSTSLRSDPVQGFLGRQELKGADSSYPEEPISIRPAPQTEDEVESVSLLHHPTYLTSL
;
A
#
# COMPACT_ATOMS: atom_id res chain seq x y z
N MET A 1 -5.05 25.85 19.26
CA MET A 1 -4.52 27.07 18.61
C MET A 1 -4.39 26.89 17.10
N TRP A 2 -3.68 25.85 16.65
CA TRP A 2 -3.50 25.51 15.23
C TRP A 2 -4.81 25.29 14.45
N ASP A 3 -5.83 24.70 15.08
CA ASP A 3 -7.17 24.56 14.49
C ASP A 3 -7.77 25.87 13.99
N ARG A 4 -7.59 26.96 14.75
CA ARG A 4 -8.14 28.27 14.36
C ARG A 4 -7.31 28.93 13.26
N LEU A 5 -5.98 28.77 13.32
CA LEU A 5 -5.02 29.50 12.48
C LEU A 5 -4.77 28.85 11.13
N VAL A 6 -4.73 27.52 11.07
CA VAL A 6 -4.30 26.75 9.89
C VAL A 6 -5.44 25.85 9.39
N PHE A 7 -6.01 25.03 10.27
CA PHE A 7 -6.94 23.97 9.83
C PHE A 7 -8.37 24.43 9.60
N SER A 8 -8.79 25.60 10.09
CA SER A 8 -10.16 26.13 9.91
C SER A 8 -10.56 26.26 8.44
N LYS A 9 -9.63 26.70 7.58
CA LYS A 9 -9.82 26.78 6.14
C LYS A 9 -9.99 25.40 5.50
N ILE A 10 -9.13 24.44 5.88
CA ILE A 10 -9.16 23.06 5.34
C ILE A 10 -10.44 22.34 5.77
N LYS A 11 -10.81 22.42 7.06
CA LYS A 11 -12.08 21.90 7.58
C LYS A 11 -13.27 22.51 6.85
N GLY A 12 -13.20 23.82 6.54
CA GLY A 12 -14.22 24.54 5.78
C GLY A 12 -14.47 23.99 4.37
N MET A 13 -13.46 23.40 3.71
CA MET A 13 -13.61 22.79 2.39
C MET A 13 -14.63 21.63 2.40
N LEU A 14 -14.77 20.93 3.53
CA LEU A 14 -15.76 19.86 3.73
C LEU A 14 -16.94 20.29 4.60
N GLY A 15 -17.17 21.60 4.76
CA GLY A 15 -18.28 22.14 5.54
C GLY A 15 -18.08 22.16 7.06
N GLY A 16 -16.89 21.83 7.57
CA GLY A 16 -16.48 22.07 8.95
C GLY A 16 -17.09 21.17 10.03
N ARG A 17 -17.90 20.17 9.65
CA ARG A 17 -18.64 19.28 10.57
C ARG A 17 -18.26 17.81 10.43
N VAL A 18 -17.07 17.53 9.90
CA VAL A 18 -16.57 16.15 9.75
C VAL A 18 -16.19 15.60 11.12
N HIS A 19 -16.83 14.51 11.54
CA HIS A 19 -16.53 13.82 12.81
C HIS A 19 -15.81 12.49 12.60
N PHE A 20 -15.93 11.91 11.42
CA PHE A 20 -15.43 10.58 11.10
C PHE A 20 -15.15 10.47 9.61
N MET A 21 -14.06 9.79 9.26
CA MET A 21 -13.68 9.46 7.90
C MET A 21 -13.34 7.97 7.82
N GLY A 22 -13.92 7.27 6.87
CA GLY A 22 -13.58 5.89 6.54
C GLY A 22 -12.87 5.83 5.20
N SER A 23 -11.77 5.07 5.13
CA SER A 23 -11.09 4.69 3.89
C SER A 23 -11.24 3.18 3.66
N GLY A 24 -11.21 2.76 2.41
CA GLY A 24 -11.23 1.35 2.02
C GLY A 24 -11.09 1.20 0.51
N ALA A 25 -11.26 -0.03 0.03
CA ALA A 25 -11.08 -0.46 -1.38
C ALA A 25 -9.63 -0.41 -1.92
N SER A 26 -8.82 0.56 -1.48
CA SER A 26 -7.40 0.66 -1.81
C SER A 26 -6.60 1.04 -0.57
N PRO A 27 -5.33 0.58 -0.44
CA PRO A 27 -4.49 0.92 0.69
C PRO A 27 -4.28 2.43 0.83
N LEU A 28 -4.52 2.98 2.01
CA LEU A 28 -4.20 4.35 2.35
C LEU A 28 -2.77 4.45 2.91
N SER A 29 -1.95 5.35 2.37
CA SER A 29 -0.61 5.53 2.92
C SER A 29 -0.66 6.06 4.38
N PRO A 30 0.23 5.62 5.28
CA PRO A 30 0.25 6.06 6.67
C PRO A 30 0.30 7.59 6.81
N ASP A 31 1.18 8.23 6.04
CA ASP A 31 1.37 9.68 6.09
C ASP A 31 0.12 10.45 5.63
N VAL A 32 -0.62 9.94 4.64
CA VAL A 32 -1.88 10.54 4.21
C VAL A 32 -2.94 10.37 5.29
N MET A 33 -3.04 9.19 5.91
CA MET A 33 -3.95 8.97 7.04
C MET A 33 -3.67 9.94 8.18
N ASP A 34 -2.41 10.10 8.56
CA ASP A 34 -1.99 10.99 9.64
C ASP A 34 -2.19 12.47 9.27
N PHE A 35 -1.92 12.85 8.01
CA PHE A 35 -2.24 14.18 7.49
C PHE A 35 -3.74 14.49 7.58
N LEU A 36 -4.61 13.55 7.19
CA LEU A 36 -6.06 13.72 7.28
C LEU A 36 -6.53 13.86 8.74
N ARG A 37 -5.99 13.04 9.65
CA ARG A 37 -6.28 13.13 11.09
C ARG A 37 -5.91 14.51 11.65
N VAL A 38 -4.73 15.01 11.31
CA VAL A 38 -4.24 16.33 11.75
C VAL A 38 -5.09 17.45 11.15
N CYS A 39 -5.37 17.41 9.86
CA CYS A 39 -6.09 18.48 9.17
C CYS A 39 -7.56 18.59 9.60
N PHE A 40 -8.25 17.46 9.74
CA PHE A 40 -9.68 17.47 10.05
C PHE A 40 -9.95 17.35 11.55
N GLY A 41 -8.96 16.93 12.36
CA GLY A 41 -9.11 16.74 13.80
C GLY A 41 -10.20 15.72 14.12
N CYS A 42 -10.37 14.73 13.25
CA CYS A 42 -11.41 13.71 13.34
C CYS A 42 -10.78 12.32 13.24
N GLN A 43 -11.57 11.31 13.58
CA GLN A 43 -11.10 9.94 13.44
C GLN A 43 -11.04 9.54 11.96
N VAL A 44 -9.92 8.98 11.54
CA VAL A 44 -9.74 8.38 10.21
C VAL A 44 -9.44 6.90 10.42
N ILE A 45 -10.31 6.03 9.90
CA ILE A 45 -10.14 4.58 9.95
C ILE A 45 -10.02 4.00 8.55
N GLU A 46 -9.38 2.84 8.47
CA GLU A 46 -9.29 2.05 7.25
C GLU A 46 -9.96 0.70 7.47
N GLY A 47 -10.81 0.32 6.51
CA GLY A 47 -11.48 -0.96 6.46
C GLY A 47 -11.02 -1.75 5.24
N TYR A 48 -10.74 -3.03 5.44
CA TYR A 48 -10.41 -3.96 4.38
C TYR A 48 -11.56 -4.92 4.11
N GLY A 49 -11.85 -5.10 2.83
CA GLY A 49 -12.74 -6.14 2.35
C GLY A 49 -12.92 -6.06 0.84
N MET A 50 -13.73 -6.97 0.32
CA MET A 50 -13.96 -7.13 -1.11
C MET A 50 -15.42 -7.47 -1.36
N THR A 51 -15.82 -7.52 -2.63
CA THR A 51 -17.21 -7.84 -3.02
C THR A 51 -17.59 -9.24 -2.56
N GLU A 52 -16.65 -10.18 -2.68
CA GLU A 52 -16.77 -11.59 -2.32
C GLU A 52 -16.93 -11.82 -0.81
N THR A 53 -16.64 -10.80 0.02
CA THR A 53 -16.78 -10.84 1.49
C THR A 53 -17.85 -9.89 2.03
N SER A 54 -18.80 -9.48 1.19
CA SER A 54 -19.93 -8.63 1.61
C SER A 54 -19.51 -7.38 2.39
N CYS A 55 -18.43 -6.73 1.95
CA CYS A 55 -17.88 -5.45 2.43
C CYS A 55 -16.66 -5.54 3.36
N LEU A 56 -16.73 -6.22 4.52
CA LEU A 56 -15.77 -5.99 5.61
C LEU A 56 -15.17 -7.28 6.18
N ILE A 57 -13.87 -7.46 5.97
CA ILE A 57 -13.02 -8.52 6.51
C ILE A 57 -12.38 -8.08 7.84
N SER A 58 -11.78 -6.89 7.86
CA SER A 58 -11.14 -6.30 9.04
C SER A 58 -11.31 -4.78 9.05
N CYS A 59 -11.26 -4.17 10.23
CA CYS A 59 -11.41 -2.74 10.39
C CYS A 59 -10.58 -2.21 11.56
N MET A 60 -10.10 -0.97 11.47
CA MET A 60 -9.49 -0.29 12.61
C MET A 60 -10.52 0.09 13.68
N ASP A 61 -10.13 -0.05 14.94
CA ASP A 61 -10.96 0.33 16.08
C ASP A 61 -11.08 1.85 16.24
N LYS A 62 -12.16 2.28 16.92
CA LYS A 62 -12.43 3.71 17.20
C LYS A 62 -11.33 4.42 18.01
N GLY A 63 -10.49 3.66 18.71
CA GLY A 63 -9.37 4.17 19.52
C GLY A 63 -7.99 3.92 18.91
N ASP A 64 -7.89 3.28 17.74
CA ASP A 64 -6.58 2.96 17.16
C ASP A 64 -5.99 4.18 16.45
N ASN A 65 -4.94 4.73 17.07
CA ASN A 65 -4.22 5.90 16.58
C ASN A 65 -2.98 5.52 15.77
N LEU A 66 -2.69 4.23 15.56
CA LEU A 66 -1.65 3.81 14.64
C LEU A 66 -2.13 3.92 13.20
N SER A 67 -1.19 3.90 12.26
CA SER A 67 -1.42 4.00 10.82
C SER A 67 -0.70 2.86 10.08
N GLY A 68 -1.14 2.55 8.85
CA GLY A 68 -0.53 1.51 8.01
C GLY A 68 -0.96 0.08 8.32
N HIS A 69 -2.18 -0.11 8.83
CA HIS A 69 -2.83 -1.40 9.02
C HIS A 69 -4.34 -1.27 8.86
N VAL A 70 -5.03 -2.40 8.66
CA VAL A 70 -6.49 -2.48 8.46
C VAL A 70 -7.22 -3.05 9.66
N GLY A 71 -6.54 -3.08 10.81
CA GLY A 71 -7.11 -3.34 12.13
C GLY A 71 -7.36 -4.81 12.40
N SER A 72 -8.25 -5.10 13.35
CA SER A 72 -8.55 -6.47 13.77
C SER A 72 -9.59 -7.13 12.85
N PRO A 73 -9.63 -8.47 12.81
CA PRO A 73 -10.68 -9.21 12.11
C PRO A 73 -12.08 -8.76 12.56
N ASN A 74 -13.01 -8.70 11.60
CA ASN A 74 -14.43 -8.66 11.91
C ASN A 74 -14.80 -9.88 12.77
N PRO A 75 -15.54 -9.74 13.87
CA PRO A 75 -15.91 -10.87 14.73
C PRO A 75 -16.66 -12.01 14.02
N ALA A 76 -17.28 -11.73 12.87
CA ALA A 76 -17.92 -12.75 12.04
C ALA A 76 -16.93 -13.52 11.14
N CYS A 77 -15.68 -13.07 11.03
CA CYS A 77 -14.69 -13.61 10.10
C CYS A 77 -13.62 -14.42 10.83
N GLU A 78 -13.30 -15.59 10.27
CA GLU A 78 -12.06 -16.30 10.53
C GLU A 78 -11.04 -15.90 9.46
N ILE A 79 -9.82 -15.61 9.87
CA ILE A 79 -8.73 -15.20 8.97
C ILE A 79 -7.49 -16.05 9.25
N LYS A 80 -6.90 -16.62 8.20
CA LYS A 80 -5.59 -17.29 8.24
C LYS A 80 -4.65 -16.68 7.19
N LEU A 81 -3.35 -16.80 7.41
CA LEU A 81 -2.33 -16.53 6.39
C LEU A 81 -1.86 -17.88 5.84
N VAL A 82 -1.89 -18.03 4.51
CA VAL A 82 -1.40 -19.22 3.81
C VAL A 82 -0.09 -18.87 3.11
N ASP A 83 0.92 -19.73 3.24
CA ASP A 83 2.22 -19.52 2.62
C ASP A 83 2.10 -19.41 1.10
N VAL A 84 2.90 -18.51 0.52
CA VAL A 84 3.00 -18.30 -0.93
C VAL A 84 4.47 -18.44 -1.33
N PRO A 85 5.00 -19.69 -1.38
CA PRO A 85 6.42 -19.94 -1.63
C PRO A 85 6.88 -19.38 -2.97
N GLU A 86 6.01 -19.36 -3.98
CA GLU A 86 6.31 -18.79 -5.28
C GLU A 86 6.68 -17.30 -5.21
N MET A 87 6.23 -16.57 -4.18
CA MET A 87 6.50 -15.15 -3.94
C MET A 87 7.46 -14.90 -2.77
N ASN A 88 8.06 -15.95 -2.19
CA ASN A 88 8.88 -15.86 -0.96
C ASN A 88 8.13 -15.19 0.22
N TYR A 89 6.85 -15.51 0.38
CA TYR A 89 6.08 -15.18 1.59
C TYR A 89 5.78 -16.46 2.35
N THR A 90 6.26 -16.56 3.59
CA THR A 90 6.05 -17.75 4.41
C THR A 90 5.70 -17.38 5.85
N SER A 91 5.06 -18.33 6.52
CA SER A 91 4.77 -18.33 7.95
C SER A 91 6.03 -18.28 8.83
N GLU A 92 7.20 -18.56 8.28
CA GLU A 92 8.49 -18.49 8.98
C GLU A 92 9.16 -17.11 8.90
N ASP A 93 8.64 -16.21 8.06
CA ASP A 93 9.21 -14.88 7.85
C ASP A 93 9.34 -14.07 9.15
N GLN A 94 10.45 -13.34 9.26
CA GLN A 94 10.77 -12.48 10.39
C GLN A 94 10.85 -11.00 9.94
N PRO A 95 10.42 -10.03 10.75
CA PRO A 95 9.93 -10.17 12.14
C PRO A 95 8.47 -10.62 12.27
N TYR A 96 7.72 -10.67 11.16
CA TYR A 96 6.31 -11.03 11.15
C TYR A 96 6.02 -12.06 10.05
N PRO A 97 5.22 -13.09 10.34
CA PRO A 97 4.81 -14.08 9.35
C PRO A 97 3.99 -13.42 8.23
N ARG A 98 4.20 -13.85 6.99
CA ARG A 98 3.55 -13.29 5.80
C ARG A 98 2.88 -14.39 4.97
N GLY A 99 1.76 -14.08 4.35
CA GLY A 99 1.07 -15.03 3.49
C GLY A 99 -0.18 -14.47 2.84
N GLU A 100 -0.80 -15.25 1.98
CA GLU A 100 -2.11 -14.95 1.42
C GLU A 100 -3.16 -14.91 2.52
N ILE A 101 -3.96 -13.85 2.55
CA ILE A 101 -5.09 -13.71 3.46
C ILE A 101 -6.21 -14.63 2.95
N CYS A 102 -6.57 -15.62 3.74
CA CYS A 102 -7.72 -16.48 3.48
C CYS A 102 -8.79 -16.21 4.53
N VAL A 103 -10.04 -16.08 4.09
CA VAL A 103 -11.17 -15.70 4.94
C VAL A 103 -12.27 -16.74 4.90
N ARG A 104 -12.87 -17.03 6.06
CA ARG A 104 -14.06 -17.87 6.18
C ARG A 104 -15.09 -17.20 7.09
N GLY A 105 -16.37 -17.41 6.84
CA GLY A 105 -17.46 -16.91 7.68
C GLY A 105 -18.74 -16.61 6.90
N PRO A 106 -19.79 -16.13 7.58
CA PRO A 106 -21.07 -15.78 6.97
C PRO A 106 -21.00 -14.54 6.07
N VAL A 107 -19.85 -13.85 6.02
CA VAL A 107 -19.62 -12.70 5.15
C VAL A 107 -19.35 -13.10 3.71
N LEU A 108 -19.01 -14.36 3.44
CA LEU A 108 -18.69 -14.83 2.10
C LEU A 108 -19.93 -14.82 1.20
N PHE A 109 -19.74 -14.40 -0.05
CA PHE A 109 -20.73 -14.55 -1.10
C PHE A 109 -21.04 -16.03 -1.40
N GLN A 110 -22.12 -16.29 -2.15
CA GLN A 110 -22.48 -17.65 -2.55
C GLN A 110 -21.68 -18.20 -3.75
N GLY A 111 -20.87 -17.36 -4.38
CA GLY A 111 -20.13 -17.67 -5.60
C GLY A 111 -20.46 -16.74 -6.77
N TYR A 112 -19.72 -16.90 -7.85
CA TYR A 112 -19.91 -16.15 -9.08
C TYR A 112 -21.13 -16.70 -9.86
N TYR A 113 -21.96 -15.78 -10.36
CA TYR A 113 -23.19 -16.14 -11.06
C TYR A 113 -22.91 -16.94 -12.33
N LYS A 114 -23.40 -18.19 -12.37
CA LYS A 114 -23.21 -19.14 -13.49
C LYS A 114 -21.74 -19.51 -13.77
N ASP A 115 -20.84 -19.29 -12.83
CA ASP A 115 -19.43 -19.62 -12.97
C ASP A 115 -18.93 -20.44 -11.76
N GLU A 116 -19.30 -21.71 -11.74
CA GLU A 116 -18.85 -22.63 -10.70
C GLU A 116 -17.35 -22.89 -10.73
N VAL A 117 -16.72 -22.75 -11.90
CA VAL A 117 -15.28 -23.00 -12.07
C VAL A 117 -14.51 -21.91 -11.33
N GLN A 118 -14.76 -20.63 -11.63
CA GLN A 118 -14.13 -19.52 -10.90
C GLN A 118 -14.51 -19.52 -9.43
N THR A 119 -15.73 -19.95 -9.07
CA THR A 119 -16.14 -20.06 -7.66
C THR A 119 -15.28 -21.05 -6.89
N LYS A 120 -15.03 -22.23 -7.47
CA LYS A 120 -14.18 -23.28 -6.86
C LYS A 120 -12.68 -22.94 -6.91
N GLU A 121 -12.28 -22.01 -7.77
CA GLU A 121 -10.90 -21.49 -7.77
C GLU A 121 -10.64 -20.54 -6.60
N VAL A 122 -11.64 -19.76 -6.18
CA VAL A 122 -11.47 -18.78 -5.08
C VAL A 122 -11.92 -19.31 -3.73
N ILE A 123 -12.89 -20.24 -3.67
CA ILE A 123 -13.30 -20.89 -2.42
C ILE A 123 -12.79 -22.34 -2.43
N ASP A 124 -11.93 -22.68 -1.47
CA ASP A 124 -11.38 -24.03 -1.33
C ASP A 124 -12.41 -25.04 -0.76
N GLY A 125 -12.03 -26.32 -0.74
CA GLY A 125 -12.88 -27.41 -0.24
C GLY A 125 -13.22 -27.31 1.26
N ASP A 126 -12.47 -26.51 2.02
CA ASP A 126 -12.66 -26.27 3.46
C ASP A 126 -13.46 -24.98 3.73
N GLY A 127 -13.93 -24.31 2.67
CA GLY A 127 -14.76 -23.12 2.73
C GLY A 127 -13.97 -21.82 2.93
N TRP A 128 -12.65 -21.81 2.68
CA TRP A 128 -11.85 -20.59 2.73
C TRP A 128 -11.86 -19.88 1.39
N LEU A 129 -12.19 -18.59 1.42
CA LEU A 129 -11.97 -17.69 0.31
C LEU A 129 -10.50 -17.26 0.26
N HIS A 130 -9.83 -17.57 -0.83
CA HIS A 130 -8.52 -17.05 -1.21
C HIS A 130 -8.68 -15.63 -1.78
N THR A 131 -8.30 -14.62 -0.99
CA THR A 131 -8.50 -13.21 -1.37
C THR A 131 -7.57 -12.77 -2.51
N GLY A 132 -6.44 -13.45 -2.69
CA GLY A 132 -5.36 -12.99 -3.55
C GLY A 132 -4.59 -11.78 -2.99
N ASP A 133 -4.86 -11.36 -1.76
CA ASP A 133 -4.13 -10.29 -1.06
C ASP A 133 -3.11 -10.92 -0.09
N ILE A 134 -1.91 -10.35 0.01
CA ILE A 134 -0.87 -10.79 0.94
C ILE A 134 -0.91 -9.89 2.18
N GLY A 135 -0.91 -10.52 3.35
CA GLY A 135 -0.93 -9.84 4.63
C GLY A 135 0.15 -10.33 5.59
N LEU A 136 0.29 -9.56 6.67
CA LEU A 136 1.04 -9.96 7.87
C LEU A 136 0.28 -9.54 9.13
N TRP A 137 0.56 -10.22 10.23
CA TRP A 137 0.04 -9.85 11.54
C TRP A 137 1.02 -8.94 12.27
N LEU A 138 0.57 -7.75 12.64
CA LEU A 138 1.27 -6.87 13.55
C LEU A 138 0.95 -7.24 15.01
N PRO A 139 1.81 -6.83 15.97
CA PRO A 139 1.52 -6.97 17.39
C PRO A 139 0.15 -6.38 17.75
N GLY A 140 -0.60 -7.09 18.58
CA GLY A 140 -1.97 -6.71 18.97
C GLY A 140 -3.07 -7.21 18.03
N GLY A 141 -2.79 -8.18 17.15
CA GLY A 141 -3.82 -8.82 16.32
C GLY A 141 -4.31 -7.95 15.15
N ARG A 142 -3.46 -7.02 14.69
CA ARG A 142 -3.80 -6.12 13.58
C ARG A 142 -3.30 -6.67 12.27
N LEU A 143 -4.18 -6.77 11.30
CA LEU A 143 -3.85 -7.18 9.95
C LEU A 143 -3.26 -6.01 9.18
N LYS A 144 -2.14 -6.25 8.49
CA LYS A 144 -1.55 -5.31 7.53
C LYS A 144 -1.48 -5.96 6.17
N ILE A 145 -2.08 -5.31 5.17
CA ILE A 145 -1.96 -5.72 3.76
C ILE A 145 -0.64 -5.18 3.24
N ILE A 146 0.12 -6.04 2.56
CA ILE A 146 1.44 -5.71 2.06
C ILE A 146 1.57 -5.90 0.55
N ASP A 147 0.72 -6.73 -0.07
CA ASP A 147 0.83 -7.04 -1.49
C ASP A 147 -0.45 -7.65 -2.08
N ARG A 148 -0.46 -7.88 -3.40
CA ARG A 148 -1.50 -8.62 -4.13
C ARG A 148 -0.89 -9.67 -5.04
N LYS A 149 -1.28 -10.94 -4.86
CA LYS A 149 -0.83 -12.10 -5.64
C LYS A 149 -0.97 -11.91 -7.15
N LYS A 150 -2.05 -11.27 -7.61
CA LYS A 150 -2.31 -11.01 -9.04
C LYS A 150 -1.70 -9.71 -9.59
N ASN A 151 -1.30 -8.79 -8.72
CA ASN A 151 -0.81 -7.45 -9.12
C ASN A 151 0.71 -7.30 -9.02
N ILE A 152 1.43 -8.35 -8.60
CA ILE A 152 2.88 -8.41 -8.65
C ILE A 152 3.39 -8.80 -10.03
N PHE A 153 4.60 -8.35 -10.35
CA PHE A 153 5.38 -8.92 -11.43
C PHE A 153 6.80 -9.20 -10.95
N LYS A 154 7.40 -10.22 -11.58
CA LYS A 154 8.77 -10.63 -11.34
C LYS A 154 9.68 -9.87 -12.30
N LEU A 155 10.79 -9.34 -11.81
CA LEU A 155 11.87 -8.79 -12.66
C LEU A 155 12.82 -9.89 -13.12
N ALA A 156 13.65 -9.62 -14.13
CA ALA A 156 14.60 -10.59 -14.68
C ALA A 156 15.56 -11.20 -13.64
N GLN A 157 15.92 -10.44 -12.60
CA GLN A 157 16.76 -10.91 -11.49
C GLN A 157 16.04 -11.82 -10.48
N GLY A 158 14.74 -12.06 -10.66
CA GLY A 158 13.95 -12.93 -9.81
C GLY A 158 13.23 -12.24 -8.65
N GLU A 159 13.49 -10.95 -8.43
CA GLU A 159 12.81 -10.13 -7.42
C GLU A 159 11.35 -9.88 -7.79
N TYR A 160 10.46 -9.96 -6.81
CA TYR A 160 9.04 -9.64 -6.94
C TYR A 160 8.79 -8.18 -6.60
N ILE A 161 7.98 -7.52 -7.41
CA ILE A 161 7.64 -6.11 -7.26
C ILE A 161 6.15 -5.98 -6.98
N ALA A 162 5.85 -5.28 -5.90
CA ALA A 162 4.54 -4.75 -5.56
C ALA A 162 4.42 -3.31 -6.11
N PRO A 163 4.00 -3.10 -7.36
CA PRO A 163 3.92 -1.77 -7.96
C PRO A 163 3.03 -0.78 -7.17
N GLU A 164 1.95 -1.24 -6.51
CA GLU A 164 1.07 -0.34 -5.73
C GLU A 164 1.81 0.32 -4.56
N LYS A 165 2.70 -0.44 -3.89
CA LYS A 165 3.56 0.11 -2.82
C LYS A 165 4.43 1.24 -3.36
N ILE A 166 5.00 1.06 -4.55
CA ILE A 166 5.91 2.02 -5.18
C ILE A 166 5.14 3.25 -5.69
N GLU A 167 3.98 3.03 -6.34
CA GLU A 167 3.07 4.08 -6.80
C GLU A 167 2.66 4.99 -5.62
N ASN A 168 2.23 4.40 -4.49
CA ASN A 168 1.85 5.13 -3.28
C ASN A 168 3.00 5.96 -2.68
N VAL A 169 4.24 5.49 -2.78
CA VAL A 169 5.42 6.25 -2.36
C VAL A 169 5.64 7.44 -3.29
N TYR A 170 5.60 7.22 -4.61
CA TYR A 170 5.84 8.28 -5.58
C TYR A 170 4.72 9.34 -5.66
N THR A 171 3.49 9.05 -5.24
CA THR A 171 2.43 10.06 -5.11
C THR A 171 2.78 11.17 -4.12
N LYS A 172 3.77 10.98 -3.24
CA LYS A 172 4.27 12.04 -2.35
C LYS A 172 5.17 13.06 -3.05
N CYS A 173 5.63 12.76 -4.27
CA CYS A 173 6.40 13.69 -5.08
C CYS A 173 5.50 14.84 -5.56
N LYS A 174 5.90 16.09 -5.30
CA LYS A 174 5.13 17.30 -5.67
C LYS A 174 4.78 17.40 -7.16
N PHE A 175 5.58 16.79 -8.03
CA PHE A 175 5.33 16.78 -9.47
C PHE A 175 4.30 15.74 -9.89
N VAL A 176 4.03 14.74 -9.06
CA VAL A 176 3.22 13.56 -9.40
C VAL A 176 1.79 13.78 -8.93
N SER A 177 0.86 13.84 -9.88
CA SER A 177 -0.58 13.74 -9.59
C SER A 177 -1.01 12.28 -9.52
N GLN A 178 -0.64 11.48 -10.53
CA GLN A 178 -0.89 10.05 -10.58
C GLN A 178 0.34 9.32 -11.13
N CYS A 179 0.62 8.12 -10.61
CA CYS A 179 1.77 7.32 -11.02
C CYS A 179 1.33 5.91 -11.38
N PHE A 180 1.81 5.41 -12.53
CA PHE A 180 1.68 4.02 -12.94
C PHE A 180 3.06 3.40 -13.09
N ILE A 181 3.34 2.35 -12.32
CA ILE A 181 4.59 1.62 -12.37
C ILE A 181 4.42 0.34 -13.18
N TYR A 182 5.33 0.16 -14.12
CA TYR A 182 5.38 -1.02 -14.96
C TYR A 182 6.76 -1.67 -14.92
N GLY A 183 6.75 -3.01 -14.88
CA GLY A 183 7.92 -3.84 -15.14
C GLY A 183 7.49 -5.16 -15.76
N ASP A 184 8.46 -5.92 -16.24
CA ASP A 184 8.24 -7.27 -16.73
C ASP A 184 9.40 -8.20 -16.37
N SER A 185 9.18 -9.49 -16.60
CA SER A 185 10.14 -10.56 -16.30
C SER A 185 11.35 -10.61 -17.23
N LEU A 186 11.35 -9.86 -18.32
CA LEU A 186 12.46 -9.77 -19.27
C LEU A 186 13.40 -8.61 -18.92
N ASN A 187 12.98 -7.68 -18.06
CA ASN A 187 13.72 -6.48 -17.71
C ASN A 187 14.08 -6.48 -16.23
N SER A 188 15.24 -5.93 -15.90
CA SER A 188 15.71 -5.81 -14.51
C SER A 188 15.32 -4.49 -13.83
N CYS A 189 14.66 -3.62 -14.59
CA CYS A 189 14.38 -2.23 -14.23
C CYS A 189 12.90 -1.92 -14.37
N LEU A 190 12.42 -1.01 -13.51
CA LEU A 190 11.07 -0.46 -13.58
C LEU A 190 11.02 0.78 -14.47
N VAL A 191 9.87 1.01 -15.08
CA VAL A 191 9.53 2.26 -15.78
C VAL A 191 8.28 2.86 -15.15
N ALA A 192 8.22 4.19 -15.13
CA ALA A 192 7.10 4.94 -14.59
C ALA A 192 6.40 5.75 -15.68
N ILE A 193 5.08 5.80 -15.63
CA ILE A 193 4.27 6.78 -16.35
C ILE A 193 3.64 7.69 -15.31
N VAL A 194 3.93 8.99 -15.40
CA VAL A 194 3.55 9.98 -14.40
C VAL A 194 2.64 11.01 -15.04
N SER A 195 1.41 11.09 -14.55
CA SER A 195 0.57 12.26 -14.78
C SER A 195 1.03 13.39 -13.87
N VAL A 196 1.44 14.50 -14.46
CA VAL A 196 2.08 15.60 -13.72
C VAL A 196 1.05 16.57 -13.15
N ASP A 197 1.37 17.18 -12.01
CA ASP A 197 0.67 18.39 -11.59
C ASP A 197 1.06 19.55 -12.53
N PRO A 198 0.11 20.11 -13.30
CA PRO A 198 0.42 21.09 -14.33
C PRO A 198 0.94 22.40 -13.74
N ASP A 199 0.52 22.79 -12.54
CA ASP A 199 0.89 24.07 -11.97
C ASP A 199 2.28 23.99 -11.33
N VAL A 200 2.56 22.91 -10.60
CA VAL A 200 3.90 22.65 -10.04
C VAL A 200 4.95 22.52 -11.15
N LEU A 201 4.62 21.86 -12.27
CA LEU A 201 5.56 21.70 -13.38
C LEU A 201 5.83 23.03 -14.12
N LYS A 202 4.82 23.89 -14.30
CA LYS A 202 4.99 25.24 -14.90
C LYS A 202 5.87 26.14 -14.03
N ASP A 203 5.63 26.12 -12.72
CA ASP A 203 6.40 26.92 -11.76
C ASP A 203 7.87 26.50 -11.76
N TRP A 204 8.14 25.19 -11.78
CA TRP A 204 9.49 24.67 -11.93
C TRP A 204 10.14 25.07 -13.26
N ALA A 205 9.43 24.92 -14.39
CA ALA A 205 9.95 25.32 -15.70
C ALA A 205 10.28 26.81 -15.78
N THR A 206 9.50 27.65 -15.11
CA THR A 206 9.76 29.09 -14.98
C THR A 206 11.04 29.34 -14.17
N SER A 207 11.23 28.62 -13.06
CA SER A 207 12.45 28.75 -12.24
C SER A 207 13.73 28.33 -12.97
N GLU A 208 13.64 27.35 -13.86
CA GLU A 208 14.74 26.86 -14.70
C GLU A 208 14.88 27.60 -16.04
N ALA A 209 14.08 28.66 -16.24
CA ALA A 209 14.03 29.46 -17.48
C ALA A 209 13.82 28.63 -18.76
N ILE A 210 13.04 27.54 -18.67
CA ILE A 210 12.71 26.66 -19.79
C ILE A 210 11.57 27.26 -20.59
N LYS A 211 11.81 27.52 -21.88
CA LYS A 211 10.77 27.93 -22.82
C LYS A 211 10.04 26.71 -23.38
N TYR A 212 8.72 26.72 -23.32
CA TYR A 212 7.87 25.69 -23.90
C TYR A 212 6.61 26.33 -24.51
N GLU A 213 6.07 25.70 -25.56
CA GLU A 213 4.86 26.20 -26.25
C GLU A 213 3.58 25.67 -25.62
N ASN A 214 3.61 24.42 -25.15
CA ASN A 214 2.50 23.77 -24.46
C ASN A 214 3.04 22.77 -23.42
N LEU A 215 2.17 22.31 -22.51
CA LEU A 215 2.55 21.37 -21.44
C LEU A 215 3.04 20.01 -21.97
N GLY A 216 2.54 19.56 -23.13
CA GLY A 216 3.00 18.33 -23.76
C GLY A 216 4.46 18.41 -24.22
N HIS A 217 4.89 19.57 -24.73
CA HIS A 217 6.28 19.82 -25.07
C HIS A 217 7.16 19.79 -23.83
N LEU A 218 6.70 20.40 -22.73
CA LEU A 218 7.41 20.38 -21.45
C LEU A 218 7.55 18.96 -20.87
N CYS A 219 6.51 18.14 -20.96
CA CYS A 219 6.54 16.72 -20.55
C CYS A 219 7.54 15.86 -21.37
N ASN A 220 7.82 16.29 -22.60
CA ASN A 220 8.78 15.64 -23.48
C ASN A 220 10.21 16.21 -23.34
N ASP A 221 10.42 17.31 -22.60
CA ASP A 221 11.75 17.86 -22.36
C ASP A 221 12.56 16.89 -21.46
N PRO A 222 13.75 16.45 -21.89
CA PRO A 222 14.59 15.56 -21.09
C PRO A 222 14.94 16.12 -19.70
N ARG A 223 15.02 17.44 -19.56
CA ARG A 223 15.30 18.11 -18.28
C ARG A 223 14.13 17.97 -17.32
N ALA A 224 12.90 18.09 -17.82
CA ALA A 224 11.69 17.89 -17.01
C ALA A 224 11.61 16.43 -16.52
N ARG A 225 11.84 15.47 -17.42
CA ARG A 225 11.89 14.04 -17.06
C ARG A 225 12.97 13.76 -16.01
N ALA A 226 14.16 14.33 -16.17
CA ALA A 226 15.26 14.16 -15.23
C ALA A 226 14.96 14.79 -13.85
N ALA A 227 14.33 15.96 -13.82
CA ALA A 227 13.95 16.62 -12.56
C ALA A 227 12.89 15.82 -11.80
N VAL A 228 11.84 15.35 -12.48
CA VAL A 228 10.82 14.50 -11.88
C VAL A 228 11.43 13.19 -11.37
N LEU A 229 12.27 12.54 -12.17
CA LEU A 229 12.93 11.29 -11.77
C LEU A 229 13.84 11.48 -10.55
N THR A 230 14.57 12.60 -10.49
CA THR A 230 15.47 12.91 -9.36
C THR A 230 14.68 13.12 -8.07
N GLU A 231 13.55 13.83 -8.12
CA GLU A 231 12.68 14.02 -6.95
C GLU A 231 12.02 12.70 -6.52
N MET A 232 11.56 11.89 -7.49
CA MET A 232 11.03 10.54 -7.22
C MET A 232 12.08 9.65 -6.53
N ASP A 233 13.33 9.68 -7.00
CA ASP A 233 14.43 8.94 -6.37
C ASP A 233 14.70 9.42 -4.94
N ALA A 234 14.59 10.73 -4.66
CA ALA A 234 14.74 11.27 -3.32
C ALA A 234 13.65 10.75 -2.37
N ILE A 235 12.38 10.83 -2.79
CA ILE A 235 11.22 10.31 -2.05
C ILE A 235 11.31 8.79 -1.84
N GLY A 236 11.76 8.05 -2.86
CA GLY A 236 11.96 6.61 -2.76
C GLY A 236 13.03 6.22 -1.74
N ARG A 237 14.12 6.99 -1.63
CA ARG A 237 15.15 6.78 -0.60
C ARG A 237 14.64 7.07 0.81
N GLU A 238 13.88 8.15 0.97
CA GLU A 238 13.25 8.49 2.26
C GLU A 238 12.29 7.38 2.72
N ALA A 239 11.52 6.82 1.80
CA ALA A 239 10.62 5.68 2.04
C ALA A 239 11.33 4.32 2.13
N GLN A 240 12.67 4.29 2.09
CA GLN A 240 13.50 3.09 2.18
C GLN A 240 13.16 2.03 1.10
N LEU A 241 12.85 2.47 -0.12
CA LEU A 241 12.71 1.56 -1.26
C LEU A 241 14.04 0.85 -1.55
N ARG A 242 13.95 -0.41 -1.96
CA ARG A 242 15.11 -1.21 -2.37
C ARG A 242 15.61 -0.76 -3.73
N GLY A 243 16.90 -0.98 -4.03
CA GLY A 243 17.53 -0.51 -5.26
C GLY A 243 16.82 -0.92 -6.57
N PHE A 244 16.12 -2.06 -6.57
CA PHE A 244 15.34 -2.58 -7.69
C PHE A 244 13.89 -2.06 -7.75
N GLU A 245 13.39 -1.41 -6.70
CA GLU A 245 12.08 -0.76 -6.63
C GLU A 245 12.10 0.67 -7.23
N PHE A 246 13.28 1.18 -7.58
CA PHE A 246 13.42 2.49 -8.23
C PHE A 246 13.05 2.43 -9.71
N ALA A 247 12.18 3.35 -10.14
CA ALA A 247 11.93 3.59 -11.55
C ALA A 247 13.22 4.11 -12.21
N LYS A 248 13.61 3.53 -13.34
CA LYS A 248 14.85 3.91 -14.04
C LYS A 248 14.62 4.89 -15.19
N SER A 249 13.37 5.00 -15.63
CA SER A 249 12.94 5.95 -16.66
C SER A 249 11.50 6.35 -16.38
N VAL A 250 11.15 7.57 -16.76
CA VAL A 250 9.83 8.15 -16.59
C VAL A 250 9.33 8.75 -17.89
N THR A 251 8.07 8.49 -18.22
CA THR A 251 7.32 9.24 -19.23
C THR A 251 6.34 10.15 -18.51
N LEU A 252 6.40 11.44 -18.80
CA LEU A 252 5.47 12.43 -18.27
C LEU A 252 4.27 12.58 -19.21
N VAL A 253 3.07 12.59 -18.65
CA VAL A 253 1.82 12.81 -19.38
C VAL A 253 1.04 13.95 -18.73
N VAL A 254 0.39 14.76 -19.56
CA VAL A 254 -0.46 15.87 -19.09
C VAL A 254 -1.86 15.38 -18.73
N GLU A 255 -2.33 14.37 -19.44
CA GLU A 255 -3.67 13.83 -19.24
C GLU A 255 -3.72 13.01 -17.94
N PRO A 256 -4.70 13.27 -17.05
CA PRO A 256 -4.92 12.42 -15.89
C PRO A 256 -5.47 11.05 -16.32
N PHE A 257 -5.20 10.03 -15.51
CA PHE A 257 -5.90 8.77 -15.61
C PHE A 257 -7.34 9.03 -15.15
N THR A 258 -8.32 8.60 -15.96
CA THR A 258 -9.74 8.82 -15.70
C THR A 258 -10.53 7.55 -16.02
N MET A 259 -11.82 7.56 -15.65
CA MET A 259 -12.76 6.52 -16.11
C MET A 259 -13.07 6.67 -17.61
N GLU A 260 -13.05 7.90 -18.13
CA GLU A 260 -13.38 8.20 -19.54
C GLU A 260 -12.33 7.64 -20.51
N ASN A 261 -11.05 7.68 -20.13
CA ASN A 261 -9.97 7.08 -20.92
C ASN A 261 -9.72 5.59 -20.58
N ASP A 262 -10.63 4.95 -19.85
CA ASP A 262 -10.58 3.53 -19.45
C ASP A 262 -9.30 3.13 -18.68
N LEU A 263 -8.61 4.10 -18.07
CA LEU A 263 -7.40 3.84 -17.28
C LEU A 263 -7.71 3.58 -15.81
N LEU A 264 -8.87 4.01 -15.33
CA LEU A 264 -9.30 3.83 -13.94
C LEU A 264 -10.55 2.96 -13.81
N THR A 265 -10.61 2.13 -12.78
CA THR A 265 -11.81 1.33 -12.48
C THR A 265 -12.95 2.23 -12.01
N PRO A 266 -14.17 2.07 -12.56
CA PRO A 266 -15.32 2.80 -12.06
C PRO A 266 -15.72 2.25 -10.69
N THR A 267 -15.41 2.99 -9.63
CA THR A 267 -15.90 2.68 -8.28
C THR A 267 -17.05 3.61 -7.96
N PHE A 268 -18.28 3.17 -8.25
CA PHE A 268 -19.50 3.87 -7.85
C PHE A 268 -19.79 3.58 -6.38
N LYS A 269 -19.25 4.40 -5.47
CA LYS A 269 -19.75 4.46 -4.09
C LYS A 269 -20.05 5.91 -3.73
N ALA A 270 -21.27 6.13 -3.28
CA ALA A 270 -21.74 7.41 -2.82
C ALA A 270 -20.96 7.80 -1.55
N SER A 271 -20.24 8.92 -1.65
CA SER A 271 -19.48 9.59 -0.60
C SER A 271 -18.08 9.03 -0.32
N PHE A 272 -17.15 9.97 -0.17
CA PHE A 272 -15.77 9.86 0.32
C PHE A 272 -14.70 9.57 -0.75
N ILE A 273 -13.52 10.18 -0.53
CA ILE A 273 -12.38 10.32 -1.45
C ILE A 273 -12.16 9.05 -2.28
N ILE A 274 -12.45 9.11 -3.57
CA ILE A 274 -12.36 7.97 -4.48
C ILE A 274 -10.89 7.73 -4.80
N LEU A 275 -10.26 6.76 -4.12
CA LEU A 275 -9.01 6.15 -4.59
C LEU A 275 -9.36 5.26 -5.78
N GLN A 276 -9.15 5.79 -6.99
CA GLN A 276 -9.40 5.07 -8.22
C GLN A 276 -8.21 4.14 -8.53
N MET A 277 -8.47 2.85 -8.77
CA MET A 277 -7.41 1.89 -9.11
C MET A 277 -7.08 1.94 -10.60
N ILE A 278 -5.79 1.87 -10.93
CA ILE A 278 -5.31 1.82 -12.31
C ILE A 278 -5.59 0.44 -12.91
N LYS A 279 -6.31 0.43 -14.04
CA LYS A 279 -6.53 -0.75 -14.87
C LYS A 279 -5.23 -1.13 -15.58
N ARG A 280 -4.32 -1.83 -14.90
CA ARG A 280 -2.97 -2.11 -15.40
C ARG A 280 -2.90 -2.75 -16.80
N PRO A 281 -3.73 -3.75 -17.16
CA PRO A 281 -3.71 -4.30 -18.52
C PRO A 281 -4.02 -3.25 -19.59
N GLN A 282 -5.03 -2.41 -19.34
CA GLN A 282 -5.46 -1.32 -20.20
C GLN A 282 -4.40 -0.22 -20.26
N ALA A 283 -3.86 0.20 -19.11
CA ALA A 283 -2.78 1.18 -19.03
C ALA A 283 -1.52 0.71 -19.74
N LYS A 284 -1.16 -0.58 -19.61
CA LYS A 284 -0.06 -1.19 -20.38
C LYS A 284 -0.31 -1.12 -21.88
N ALA A 285 -1.52 -1.43 -22.33
CA ALA A 285 -1.88 -1.37 -23.75
C ALA A 285 -1.84 0.08 -24.27
N TYR A 286 -2.43 1.01 -23.52
CA TYR A 286 -2.49 2.43 -23.82
C TYR A 286 -1.08 3.06 -23.90
N PHE A 287 -0.22 2.78 -22.93
CA PHE A 287 1.15 3.31 -22.88
C PHE A 287 2.21 2.39 -23.51
N SER A 288 1.80 1.41 -24.32
CA SER A 288 2.70 0.40 -24.90
C SER A 288 3.86 1.02 -25.70
N ALA A 289 3.59 2.09 -26.46
CA ALA A 289 4.61 2.82 -27.21
C ALA A 289 5.62 3.52 -26.27
N ALA A 290 5.14 4.21 -25.24
CA ALA A 290 6.00 4.88 -24.25
C ALA A 290 6.88 3.87 -23.49
N ILE A 291 6.29 2.75 -23.06
CA ILE A 291 6.99 1.66 -22.39
C ILE A 291 8.09 1.08 -23.30
N SER A 292 7.77 0.89 -24.59
CA SER A 292 8.73 0.36 -25.57
C SER A 292 9.88 1.34 -25.83
N ASN A 293 9.60 2.64 -25.92
CA ASN A 293 10.62 3.68 -26.10
C ASN A 293 11.58 3.74 -24.91
N MET A 294 11.05 3.74 -23.67
CA MET A 294 11.88 3.73 -22.46
C MET A 294 12.80 2.50 -22.37
N LYS A 295 12.34 1.36 -22.91
CA LYS A 295 13.16 0.14 -23.02
C LYS A 295 14.19 0.24 -24.15
N GLY A 296 13.81 0.78 -25.30
CA GLY A 296 14.67 0.91 -26.48
C GLY A 296 15.78 1.96 -26.34
N GLU A 297 15.54 3.03 -25.59
CA GLU A 297 16.54 4.05 -25.23
C GLU A 297 17.69 3.48 -24.37
N ARG A 298 17.50 2.29 -23.78
CA ARG A 298 18.54 1.53 -23.10
C ARG A 298 18.91 0.27 -23.88
N LYS A 299 20.03 0.33 -24.61
CA LYS A 299 20.78 -0.90 -24.93
C LYS A 299 21.17 -1.59 -23.61
N PRO A 300 21.25 -2.93 -23.55
CA PRO A 300 21.62 -3.66 -22.34
C PRO A 300 23.07 -3.35 -21.98
N SER A 301 23.30 -2.34 -21.15
CA SER A 301 24.55 -2.21 -20.43
C SER A 301 24.52 -3.26 -19.32
N THR A 302 25.47 -4.18 -19.40
CA THR A 302 25.77 -5.17 -18.37
C THR A 302 25.83 -4.48 -17.01
N CYS A 303 24.87 -4.77 -16.14
CA CYS A 303 25.04 -4.55 -14.71
C CYS A 303 26.21 -5.46 -14.29
N LYS A 304 27.42 -4.91 -14.24
CA LYS A 304 28.54 -5.57 -13.58
C LYS A 304 28.19 -5.64 -12.10
N VAL A 305 27.75 -6.82 -11.69
CA VAL A 305 27.83 -7.24 -10.29
C VAL A 305 29.32 -7.21 -9.96
N THR A 306 29.76 -6.22 -9.19
CA THR A 306 31.08 -6.27 -8.57
C THR A 306 31.02 -7.32 -7.46
N SER A 307 31.30 -8.57 -7.82
CA SER A 307 31.68 -9.59 -6.86
C SER A 307 33.09 -9.24 -6.36
N ASN A 308 33.17 -8.72 -5.14
CA ASN A 308 34.44 -8.73 -4.40
C ASN A 308 34.81 -10.19 -4.12
N GLY A 309 35.60 -10.77 -5.01
CA GLY A 309 36.30 -12.02 -4.78
C GLY A 309 37.76 -11.70 -4.50
N ASP A 310 38.16 -11.74 -3.23
CA ASP A 310 39.56 -11.85 -2.85
C ASP A 310 39.78 -13.27 -2.33
N SER A 311 40.47 -14.08 -3.13
CA SER A 311 41.05 -15.35 -2.71
C SER A 311 42.51 -15.13 -2.31
N THR A 312 42.78 -15.37 -1.03
CA THR A 312 43.99 -15.98 -0.46
C THR A 312 45.37 -15.33 -0.68
N SER A 313 46.01 -14.93 0.42
CA SER A 313 47.39 -15.36 0.67
C SER A 313 47.63 -15.63 2.16
N LEU A 314 48.11 -16.84 2.45
CA LEU A 314 48.58 -17.33 3.73
C LEU A 314 49.89 -16.64 4.12
N ARG A 315 50.02 -16.18 5.38
CA ARG A 315 51.28 -16.22 6.14
C ARG A 315 51.00 -16.38 7.64
N SER A 316 51.83 -17.21 8.25
CA SER A 316 51.79 -17.83 9.58
C SER A 316 52.43 -17.01 10.70
N ASP A 317 51.76 -16.99 11.88
CA ASP A 317 52.23 -16.99 13.29
C ASP A 317 53.19 -15.91 13.85
N PRO A 318 53.35 -15.72 15.20
CA PRO A 318 52.53 -16.11 16.37
C PRO A 318 52.32 -15.01 17.47
N VAL A 319 51.37 -15.28 18.36
CA VAL A 319 51.24 -14.97 19.83
C VAL A 319 51.99 -13.77 20.45
N GLN A 320 51.24 -12.86 21.08
CA GLN A 320 51.55 -12.26 22.39
C GLN A 320 50.29 -11.61 23.01
N GLY A 321 49.91 -12.02 24.22
CA GLY A 321 48.73 -11.53 24.92
C GLY A 321 48.97 -10.24 25.69
N PHE A 322 47.90 -9.65 26.24
CA PHE A 322 47.92 -9.01 27.56
C PHE A 322 46.48 -8.77 28.05
N LEU A 323 46.22 -9.19 29.29
CA LEU A 323 45.00 -8.94 30.04
C LEU A 323 44.82 -7.45 30.35
N GLY A 324 43.57 -6.99 30.33
CA GLY A 324 43.17 -5.69 30.87
C GLY A 324 41.67 -5.62 31.13
N ARG A 325 41.24 -6.14 32.28
CA ARG A 325 39.90 -5.87 32.86
C ARG A 325 39.79 -4.39 33.20
N GLN A 326 38.65 -3.78 32.88
CA GLN A 326 38.10 -2.70 33.70
C GLN A 326 36.59 -2.88 33.83
N GLU A 327 36.19 -3.21 35.05
CA GLU A 327 34.82 -3.21 35.55
C GLU A 327 34.32 -1.77 35.69
N LEU A 328 33.07 -1.51 35.30
CA LEU A 328 32.25 -0.47 35.94
C LEU A 328 30.85 -1.04 36.21
N LYS A 329 30.53 -1.05 37.52
CA LYS A 329 29.26 -1.34 38.20
C LYS A 329 28.13 -0.50 37.58
N GLY A 330 26.90 -0.98 37.38
CA GLY A 330 26.01 -1.54 38.40
C GLY A 330 25.01 -0.45 38.82
N ALA A 331 23.84 -0.41 38.18
CA ALA A 331 22.66 0.32 38.63
C ALA A 331 21.45 -0.60 38.49
N ASP A 332 20.95 -1.00 39.65
CA ASP A 332 19.85 -1.92 39.90
C ASP A 332 18.51 -1.16 39.82
N SER A 333 17.52 -1.69 39.13
CA SER A 333 16.12 -1.35 39.40
C SER A 333 15.23 -2.57 39.16
N SER A 334 14.99 -3.30 40.23
CA SER A 334 14.02 -4.38 40.36
C SER A 334 12.58 -3.87 40.28
N TYR A 335 11.76 -4.46 39.40
CA TYR A 335 10.31 -4.55 39.58
C TYR A 335 9.93 -6.03 39.47
N PRO A 336 9.11 -6.59 40.40
CA PRO A 336 8.78 -8.00 40.40
C PRO A 336 7.69 -8.33 39.36
N GLU A 337 7.90 -9.43 38.62
CA GLU A 337 6.88 -10.09 37.82
C GLU A 337 5.97 -10.94 38.74
N GLU A 338 4.66 -10.70 38.68
CA GLU A 338 3.66 -11.65 39.19
C GLU A 338 2.82 -12.21 38.02
N PRO A 339 2.47 -13.51 38.04
CA PRO A 339 1.73 -14.17 36.98
C PRO A 339 0.22 -13.85 37.04
N ILE A 340 -0.34 -13.36 35.93
CA ILE A 340 -1.78 -13.10 35.80
C ILE A 340 -2.53 -14.43 35.61
N SER A 341 -3.26 -14.83 36.65
CA SER A 341 -4.26 -15.90 36.63
C SER A 341 -5.58 -15.38 36.06
N ILE A 342 -6.04 -15.98 34.96
CA ILE A 342 -7.36 -15.69 34.36
C ILE A 342 -8.43 -16.32 35.24
N ARG A 343 -9.20 -15.50 35.97
CA ARG A 343 -10.47 -15.90 36.60
C ARG A 343 -11.63 -15.66 35.61
N PRO A 344 -12.62 -16.56 35.52
CA PRO A 344 -13.81 -16.34 34.70
C PRO A 344 -14.68 -15.22 35.30
N ALA A 345 -15.30 -14.42 34.43
CA ALA A 345 -16.20 -13.33 34.80
C ALA A 345 -17.49 -13.86 35.48
N PRO A 346 -18.08 -13.10 36.42
CA PRO A 346 -19.33 -13.49 37.06
C PRO A 346 -20.51 -13.37 36.09
N GLN A 347 -21.40 -14.36 36.13
CA GLN A 347 -22.72 -14.32 35.52
C GLN A 347 -23.59 -13.32 36.30
N THR A 348 -24.13 -12.33 35.59
CA THR A 348 -25.30 -11.57 36.04
C THR A 348 -26.37 -11.75 34.98
N GLU A 349 -27.35 -12.59 35.32
CA GLU A 349 -28.68 -12.57 34.74
C GLU A 349 -29.30 -11.19 35.01
N ASP A 350 -29.83 -10.54 33.98
CA ASP A 350 -30.89 -9.56 34.11
C ASP A 350 -31.57 -9.38 32.74
N GLU A 351 -32.85 -9.05 32.83
CA GLU A 351 -33.94 -9.52 32.00
C GLU A 351 -34.02 -8.98 30.57
N VAL A 352 -34.67 -9.81 29.75
CA VAL A 352 -35.16 -9.55 28.41
C VAL A 352 -36.25 -8.47 28.45
N GLU A 353 -36.02 -7.34 27.76
CA GLU A 353 -37.12 -6.55 27.20
C GLU A 353 -37.01 -6.52 25.67
N SER A 354 -37.92 -7.28 25.06
CA SER A 354 -38.22 -7.29 23.65
C SER A 354 -38.82 -5.96 23.20
N VAL A 355 -38.15 -5.25 22.29
CA VAL A 355 -38.81 -4.24 21.46
C VAL A 355 -38.83 -4.75 20.02
N SER A 356 -39.95 -5.39 19.70
CA SER A 356 -40.40 -5.68 18.34
C SER A 356 -40.69 -4.36 17.59
N LEU A 357 -40.00 -4.12 16.48
CA LEU A 357 -40.48 -3.20 15.45
C LEU A 357 -40.57 -3.96 14.11
N LEU A 358 -41.82 -4.30 13.79
CA LEU A 358 -42.28 -4.90 12.54
C LEU A 358 -42.69 -3.80 11.55
N HIS A 359 -42.23 -3.96 10.30
CA HIS A 359 -42.77 -3.42 9.02
C HIS A 359 -42.63 -1.89 8.78
N HIS A 360 -42.18 -1.38 7.62
CA HIS A 360 -42.44 -1.76 6.21
C HIS A 360 -41.27 -1.34 5.28
N PRO A 361 -41.12 -1.96 4.09
CA PRO A 361 -40.14 -1.59 3.07
C PRO A 361 -40.67 -0.48 2.17
N THR A 362 -39.87 0.56 1.93
CA THR A 362 -40.17 1.56 0.88
C THR A 362 -39.17 1.36 -0.27
N TYR A 363 -39.70 0.83 -1.37
CA TYR A 363 -39.07 0.86 -2.68
C TYR A 363 -38.86 2.31 -3.10
N LEU A 364 -37.64 2.67 -3.52
CA LEU A 364 -37.38 3.90 -4.28
C LEU A 364 -36.86 3.52 -5.66
N THR A 365 -37.78 3.63 -6.62
CA THR A 365 -37.57 3.64 -8.05
C THR A 365 -36.76 4.86 -8.50
N SER A 366 -35.92 4.63 -9.50
CA SER A 366 -35.30 5.56 -10.46
C SER A 366 -35.83 6.99 -10.53
N LEU A 367 -34.89 7.95 -10.57
CA LEU A 367 -34.77 8.97 -11.62
C LEU A 367 -33.28 9.25 -11.88
#